data_AF-A0A8H4HF44-F1
#
_entry.id   AF-A0A8H4HF44-F1
#
_cell.length_a   1.000
_cell.length_b   1.000
_cell.length_c   1.000
_cell.angle_alpha   90.00
_cell.angle_beta   90.00
_cell.angle_gamma   90.00
#
_symmetry.space_group_name_H-M   'P 1'
#
loop_
_entity.id
_entity.type
_entity.pdbx_description
1 polymer ?
#
loop_
_entity_poly.entity_id
_entity_poly.type
_entity_poly.pdbx_seq_one_letter_code
_entity_poly.pdbx_strand_id
1 'polypeptide(L)'
;MADRQKLEAVRELLFLELKEDLIQRGTPAAQRERFEECLKENTAGGKLSRGLAVVNTGFSFLKRRLTEVEHEDLSILGWLNELFQAAYLILDDIMDNSEYPERQAMQLGDTTIGRNSTAGAMTEEHYTFIVTNKTAFYNFYLPVALGLHYVRGASEKKLERARNILLQIGEYFQIQDDYLDVNRQDWH
;
A
#
# COMPACT_ATOMS: atom_id res chain seq x y z
N MET A 1 13.44 -5.41 17.23
CA MET A 1 12.14 -5.68 16.58
C MET A 1 11.43 -4.36 16.43
N ALA A 2 10.65 -4.17 15.37
CA ALA A 2 9.87 -2.95 15.17
C ALA A 2 8.96 -2.69 16.38
N ASP A 3 8.95 -1.45 16.85
CA ASP A 3 8.09 -1.01 17.95
C ASP A 3 6.82 -0.40 17.35
N ARG A 4 5.70 -1.10 17.53
CA ARG A 4 4.40 -0.68 17.00
C ARG A 4 3.94 0.66 17.60
N GLN A 5 4.20 0.90 18.89
CA GLN A 5 3.77 2.15 19.53
C GLN A 5 4.54 3.33 18.94
N LYS A 6 5.85 3.16 18.71
CA LYS A 6 6.66 4.18 18.05
C LYS A 6 6.22 4.43 16.61
N LEU A 7 5.87 3.37 15.86
CA LEU A 7 5.30 3.52 14.53
C LEU A 7 3.99 4.32 14.62
N GLU A 8 3.06 3.93 15.48
CA GLU A 8 1.77 4.62 15.65
C GLU A 8 1.93 6.09 16.08
N ALA A 9 2.93 6.42 16.90
CA ALA A 9 3.22 7.80 17.28
C ALA A 9 3.61 8.68 16.08
N VAL A 10 4.34 8.13 15.10
CA VAL A 10 4.72 8.86 13.87
C VAL A 10 3.49 9.19 13.01
N ARG A 11 2.41 8.40 13.09
CA ARG A 11 1.15 8.70 12.38
C ARG A 11 0.62 10.07 12.74
N GLU A 12 0.54 10.34 14.04
CA GLU A 12 -0.05 11.57 14.56
C GLU A 12 0.78 12.78 14.16
N LEU A 13 2.12 12.63 14.10
CA LEU A 13 3.02 13.66 13.58
C LEU A 13 2.73 13.96 12.11
N LEU A 14 2.65 12.93 11.26
CA LEU A 14 2.36 13.12 9.83
C LEU A 14 0.98 13.73 9.60
N PHE A 15 -0.03 13.35 10.41
CA PHE A 15 -1.38 13.90 10.29
C PHE A 15 -1.40 15.38 10.69
N LEU A 16 -0.63 15.76 11.70
CA LEU A 16 -0.45 17.15 12.09
C LEU A 16 0.21 17.96 10.97
N GLU A 17 1.31 17.46 10.39
CA GLU A 17 2.00 18.12 9.27
C GLU A 17 1.08 18.34 8.06
N LEU A 18 0.30 17.32 7.68
CA LEU A 18 -0.67 17.43 6.59
C LEU A 18 -1.76 18.47 6.90
N LYS A 19 -2.24 18.49 8.14
CA LYS A 19 -3.25 19.47 8.58
C LYS A 19 -2.70 20.89 8.52
N GLU A 20 -1.46 21.11 8.95
CA GLU A 20 -0.79 22.40 8.89
C GLU A 20 -0.61 22.87 7.44
N ASP A 21 -0.19 21.99 6.52
CA ASP A 21 -0.11 22.30 5.09
C ASP A 21 -1.47 22.72 4.51
N LEU A 22 -2.56 21.99 4.85
CA LEU A 22 -3.91 22.36 4.41
C LEU A 22 -4.36 23.72 4.96
N ILE A 23 -3.98 24.07 6.20
CA ILE A 23 -4.24 25.40 6.78
C ILE A 23 -3.49 26.47 5.98
N GLN A 24 -2.20 26.26 5.71
CA GLN A 24 -1.37 27.22 4.97
C GLN A 24 -1.88 27.45 3.55
N ARG A 25 -2.43 26.43 2.90
CA ARG A 25 -3.06 26.52 1.57
C ARG A 25 -4.42 27.23 1.56
N GLY A 26 -4.93 27.64 2.72
CA GLY A 26 -6.24 28.28 2.84
C GLY A 26 -7.42 27.33 2.65
N THR A 27 -7.21 26.02 2.84
CA THR A 27 -8.29 25.01 2.72
C THR A 27 -9.37 25.30 3.76
N PRO A 28 -10.67 25.36 3.40
CA PRO A 28 -11.71 25.70 4.35
C PRO A 28 -11.90 24.60 5.40
N ALA A 29 -12.38 25.00 6.59
CA ALA A 29 -12.37 24.15 7.78
C ALA A 29 -13.11 22.81 7.58
N ALA A 30 -14.28 22.83 6.94
CA ALA A 30 -15.08 21.63 6.68
C ALA A 30 -14.33 20.60 5.83
N GLN A 31 -13.56 21.02 4.82
CA GLN A 31 -12.76 20.11 4.00
C GLN A 31 -11.59 19.51 4.78
N ARG A 32 -10.98 20.29 5.69
CA ARG A 32 -9.88 19.80 6.54
C ARG A 32 -10.37 18.75 7.54
N GLU A 33 -11.51 19.01 8.20
CA GLU A 33 -12.14 18.06 9.12
C GLU A 33 -12.50 16.75 8.42
N ARG A 34 -13.15 16.84 7.26
CA ARG A 34 -13.49 15.67 6.46
C ARG A 34 -12.26 14.89 5.98
N PHE A 35 -11.19 15.58 5.61
CA PHE A 35 -9.93 14.94 5.22
C PHE A 35 -9.28 14.20 6.41
N GLU A 36 -9.29 14.82 7.59
CA GLU A 36 -8.76 14.21 8.81
C GLU A 36 -9.56 12.96 9.23
N GLU A 37 -10.89 13.01 9.14
CA GLU A 37 -11.77 11.85 9.36
C GLU A 37 -11.46 10.73 8.36
N CYS A 38 -11.41 11.05 7.06
CA CYS A 38 -11.08 10.10 6.00
C CYS A 38 -9.72 9.42 6.24
N LEU A 39 -8.69 10.20 6.58
CA LEU A 39 -7.39 9.64 6.90
C LEU A 39 -7.45 8.71 8.12
N LYS A 40 -8.17 9.10 9.17
CA LYS A 40 -8.30 8.29 10.39
C LYS A 40 -8.99 6.97 10.10
N GLU A 41 -10.11 6.99 9.37
CA GLU A 41 -10.88 5.81 9.03
C GLU A 41 -10.09 4.84 8.15
N ASN A 42 -9.47 5.34 7.07
CA ASN A 42 -8.77 4.50 6.09
C ASN A 42 -7.40 3.97 6.56
N THR A 43 -6.92 4.44 7.71
CA THR A 43 -5.65 3.98 8.28
C THR A 43 -5.78 3.39 9.69
N ALA A 44 -7.00 3.38 10.27
CA ALA A 44 -7.25 2.79 11.58
C ALA A 44 -7.52 1.27 11.50
N GLY A 45 -7.26 0.56 12.60
CA GLY A 45 -7.66 -0.84 12.76
C GLY A 45 -6.84 -1.89 11.99
N GLY A 46 -5.94 -1.47 11.11
CA GLY A 46 -5.07 -2.37 10.34
C GLY A 46 -4.00 -3.08 11.20
N LYS A 47 -3.47 -4.18 10.66
CA LYS A 47 -2.31 -4.90 11.24
C LYS A 47 -0.99 -4.12 11.09
N LEU A 48 -1.00 -3.00 10.35
CA LEU A 48 0.18 -2.19 9.99
C LEU A 48 1.32 -3.03 9.42
N SER A 49 1.00 -4.15 8.75
CA SER A 49 1.97 -5.15 8.36
C SER A 49 3.00 -4.60 7.37
N ARG A 50 2.61 -3.64 6.52
CA ARG A 50 3.50 -3.03 5.53
C ARG A 50 4.41 -2.00 6.20
N GLY A 51 3.84 -1.12 7.03
CA GLY A 51 4.63 -0.18 7.82
C GLY A 51 5.66 -0.87 8.71
N LEU A 52 5.24 -1.93 9.41
CA LEU A 52 6.14 -2.76 10.23
C LEU A 52 7.17 -3.51 9.40
N ALA A 53 6.85 -3.93 8.16
CA ALA A 53 7.82 -4.59 7.29
C ALA A 53 8.99 -3.67 6.91
N VAL A 54 8.74 -2.37 6.70
CA VAL A 54 9.80 -1.36 6.47
C VAL A 54 10.74 -1.31 7.67
N VAL A 55 10.19 -1.10 8.88
CA VAL A 55 10.98 -0.97 10.12
C VAL A 55 11.74 -2.26 10.44
N ASN A 56 11.08 -3.42 10.31
CA ASN A 56 11.70 -4.72 10.55
C ASN A 56 12.81 -5.04 9.54
N THR A 57 12.68 -4.60 8.29
CA THR A 57 13.75 -4.73 7.30
C THR A 57 14.98 -3.93 7.73
N GLY A 58 14.80 -2.66 8.13
CA GLY A 58 15.91 -1.85 8.61
C GLY A 58 16.60 -2.45 9.83
N PHE A 59 15.83 -2.89 10.83
CA PHE A 59 16.35 -3.57 12.03
C PHE A 59 17.15 -4.85 11.68
N SER A 60 16.59 -5.70 10.81
CA SER A 60 17.22 -6.97 10.43
C SER A 60 18.55 -6.78 9.69
N PHE A 61 18.64 -5.74 8.85
CA PHE A 61 19.82 -5.50 8.02
C PHE A 61 20.94 -4.78 8.76
N LEU A 62 20.60 -3.87 9.68
CA LEU A 62 21.62 -3.19 10.50
C LEU A 62 22.24 -4.12 11.55
N LYS A 63 21.58 -5.25 11.87
CA LYS A 63 22.06 -6.24 12.87
C LYS A 63 22.37 -5.64 14.24
N ARG A 64 21.72 -4.52 14.56
CA ARG A 64 21.80 -3.82 15.84
C ARG A 64 20.46 -3.17 16.14
N ARG A 65 20.31 -2.62 17.35
CA ARG A 65 19.17 -1.75 17.66
C ARG A 65 19.20 -0.52 16.75
N LEU A 66 18.02 -0.11 16.31
CA LEU A 66 17.82 1.15 15.61
C LEU A 66 18.07 2.30 16.58
N THR A 67 18.70 3.37 16.10
CA THR A 67 18.68 4.65 16.83
C THR A 67 17.27 5.22 16.80
N GLU A 68 16.99 6.23 17.63
CA GLU A 68 15.68 6.90 17.60
C GLU A 68 15.40 7.52 16.22
N VAL A 69 16.40 8.19 15.64
CA VAL A 69 16.31 8.78 14.29
C VAL A 69 16.03 7.71 13.23
N GLU A 70 16.74 6.58 13.28
CA GLU A 70 16.52 5.49 12.32
C GLU A 70 15.14 4.87 12.46
N HIS A 71 14.66 4.74 13.69
CA HIS A 71 13.32 4.23 13.93
C HIS A 71 12.27 5.21 13.39
N GLU A 72 12.45 6.50 13.61
CA GLU A 72 11.58 7.57 13.12
C GLU A 72 11.54 7.59 11.59
N ASP A 73 12.69 7.65 10.92
CA ASP A 73 12.77 7.68 9.46
C ASP A 73 12.12 6.43 8.81
N LEU A 74 12.42 5.24 9.34
CA LEU A 74 11.81 4.00 8.86
C LEU A 74 10.30 3.96 9.11
N SER A 75 9.84 4.58 10.20
CA SER A 75 8.41 4.68 10.54
C SER A 75 7.70 5.67 9.61
N ILE A 76 8.34 6.78 9.24
CA ILE A 76 7.84 7.73 8.23
C ILE A 76 7.69 6.99 6.89
N LEU A 77 8.73 6.29 6.42
CA LEU A 77 8.66 5.49 5.20
C LEU A 77 7.55 4.41 5.28
N GLY A 78 7.39 3.79 6.44
CA GLY A 78 6.32 2.84 6.71
C GLY A 78 4.93 3.47 6.54
N TRP A 79 4.70 4.65 7.12
CA TRP A 79 3.43 5.37 7.02
C TRP A 79 3.14 5.92 5.64
N LEU A 80 4.16 6.40 4.93
CA LEU A 80 3.99 6.80 3.52
C LEU A 80 3.51 5.62 2.67
N ASN A 81 4.03 4.42 2.93
CA ASN A 81 3.59 3.21 2.25
C ASN A 81 2.15 2.81 2.64
N GLU A 82 1.77 2.92 3.93
CA GLU A 82 0.41 2.68 4.40
C GLU A 82 -0.60 3.69 3.82
N LEU A 83 -0.23 4.98 3.75
CA LEU A 83 -1.07 6.03 3.17
C LEU A 83 -1.26 5.87 1.67
N PHE A 84 -0.21 5.46 0.95
CA PHE A 84 -0.34 5.15 -0.47
C PHE A 84 -1.30 3.98 -0.72
N GLN A 85 -1.22 2.93 0.11
CA GLN A 85 -2.17 1.82 0.05
C GLN A 85 -3.59 2.27 0.36
N ALA A 86 -3.79 3.07 1.42
CA ALA A 86 -5.10 3.59 1.78
C ALA A 86 -5.72 4.40 0.64
N ALA A 87 -4.93 5.24 -0.02
CA ALA A 87 -5.38 5.99 -1.21
C ALA A 87 -5.79 5.05 -2.35
N TYR A 88 -5.05 3.97 -2.59
CA TYR A 88 -5.39 3.01 -3.64
C TYR A 88 -6.70 2.27 -3.34
N LEU A 89 -6.93 1.86 -2.09
CA LEU A 89 -8.18 1.22 -1.67
C LEU A 89 -9.39 2.14 -1.86
N ILE A 90 -9.28 3.41 -1.48
CA ILE A 90 -10.33 4.40 -1.72
C ILE A 90 -10.63 4.55 -3.21
N LEU A 91 -9.58 4.56 -4.06
CA LEU A 91 -9.76 4.65 -5.50
C LEU A 91 -10.44 3.38 -6.06
N ASP A 92 -10.06 2.20 -5.58
CA ASP A 92 -10.65 0.91 -5.98
C ASP A 92 -12.14 0.85 -5.59
N ASP A 93 -12.49 1.21 -4.36
CA ASP A 93 -13.88 1.30 -3.89
C ASP A 93 -14.73 2.27 -4.73
N ILE A 94 -14.16 3.41 -5.14
CA ILE A 94 -14.84 4.37 -6.01
C ILE A 94 -15.05 3.79 -7.41
N MET A 95 -14.09 3.03 -7.94
CA MET A 95 -14.19 2.39 -9.26
C MET A 95 -15.23 1.27 -9.25
N ASP A 96 -15.22 0.44 -8.21
CA ASP A 96 -16.11 -0.72 -8.07
C ASP A 96 -17.56 -0.34 -7.84
N ASN A 97 -17.81 0.71 -7.05
CA ASN A 97 -19.15 1.21 -6.75
C ASN A 97 -19.65 2.26 -7.76
N SER A 98 -18.95 2.48 -8.88
CA SER A 98 -19.38 3.44 -9.89
C SER A 98 -20.53 2.89 -10.75
N GLU A 99 -21.63 3.64 -10.85
CA GLU A 99 -22.81 3.28 -11.68
C GLU A 99 -22.54 3.34 -13.20
N TYR A 100 -21.32 3.66 -13.63
CA TYR A 100 -20.99 3.93 -15.04
C TYR A 100 -20.21 2.75 -15.65
N PRO A 101 -20.84 1.97 -16.57
CA PRO A 101 -20.20 0.81 -17.21
C PRO A 101 -18.89 1.14 -17.95
N GLU A 102 -18.72 2.38 -18.44
CA GLU A 102 -17.49 2.83 -19.10
C GLU A 102 -16.28 2.95 -18.15
N ARG A 103 -16.51 3.13 -16.84
CA ARG A 103 -15.44 3.15 -15.83
C ARG A 103 -15.08 1.75 -15.34
N GLN A 104 -16.04 0.83 -15.25
CA GLN A 104 -15.76 -0.61 -15.16
C GLN A 104 -14.99 -1.11 -16.40
N ALA A 105 -15.31 -0.59 -17.59
CA ALA A 105 -14.56 -0.88 -18.81
C ALA A 105 -13.14 -0.28 -18.79
N MET A 106 -12.86 0.75 -17.98
CA MET A 106 -11.50 1.25 -17.74
C MET A 106 -10.72 0.33 -16.78
N GLN A 107 -11.39 -0.32 -15.84
CA GLN A 107 -10.81 -1.36 -14.98
C GLN A 107 -10.46 -2.63 -15.78
N LEU A 108 -11.30 -2.98 -16.77
CA LEU A 108 -11.02 -3.97 -17.82
C LEU A 108 -10.03 -3.47 -18.89
N GLY A 109 -9.95 -2.15 -19.08
CA GLY A 109 -9.09 -1.46 -20.04
C GLY A 109 -7.66 -1.24 -19.56
N ASP A 110 -7.43 -1.18 -18.24
CA ASP A 110 -6.08 -1.22 -17.64
C ASP A 110 -5.53 -2.65 -17.61
N THR A 111 -6.42 -3.65 -17.71
CA THR A 111 -6.08 -5.05 -18.01
C THR A 111 -5.75 -5.28 -19.47
N THR A 112 -6.25 -4.45 -20.36
CA THR A 112 -5.97 -4.50 -21.80
C THR A 112 -5.25 -3.22 -22.22
N ILE A 113 -3.93 -3.17 -21.99
CA ILE A 113 -3.11 -2.09 -22.58
C ILE A 113 -3.32 -2.11 -24.10
N GLY A 114 -4.14 -1.18 -24.58
CA GLY A 114 -4.47 -1.05 -25.99
C GLY A 114 -5.94 -0.76 -26.20
N ARG A 115 -6.24 0.52 -26.41
CA ARG A 115 -7.53 1.14 -26.75
C ARG A 115 -8.24 0.58 -28.02
N ASN A 116 -7.80 -0.56 -28.55
CA ASN A 116 -8.24 -1.20 -29.80
C ASN A 116 -8.46 -2.71 -29.67
N SER A 117 -8.75 -3.25 -28.48
CA SER A 117 -9.13 -4.67 -28.34
C SER A 117 -10.60 -4.80 -27.97
N THR A 118 -11.38 -5.29 -28.93
CA THR A 118 -12.73 -5.83 -28.72
C THR A 118 -12.73 -6.78 -27.53
N ALA A 119 -13.70 -6.62 -26.61
CA ALA A 119 -13.96 -7.48 -25.45
C ALA A 119 -13.40 -8.91 -25.61
N GLY A 120 -12.17 -9.11 -25.15
CA GLY A 120 -11.38 -10.30 -25.37
C GLY A 120 -10.94 -10.85 -24.02
N ALA A 121 -11.14 -12.16 -23.83
CA ALA A 121 -11.00 -12.88 -22.58
C ALA A 121 -9.79 -12.45 -21.72
N MET A 122 -10.01 -12.35 -20.40
CA MET A 122 -8.95 -12.19 -19.41
C MET A 122 -7.93 -13.33 -19.55
N THR A 123 -6.70 -13.03 -19.94
CA THR A 123 -5.62 -14.01 -20.06
C THR A 123 -4.88 -14.15 -18.74
N GLU A 124 -4.18 -15.27 -18.55
CA GLU A 124 -3.33 -15.49 -17.37
C GLU A 124 -2.27 -14.37 -17.22
N GLU A 125 -1.70 -13.90 -18.33
CA GLU A 125 -0.74 -12.79 -18.36
C GLU A 125 -1.36 -11.45 -17.90
N HIS A 126 -2.62 -11.17 -18.25
CA HIS A 126 -3.32 -9.96 -17.79
C HIS A 126 -3.60 -10.03 -16.28
N TYR A 127 -4.02 -11.19 -15.76
CA TYR A 127 -4.21 -11.40 -14.33
C TYR A 127 -2.90 -11.23 -13.55
N THR A 128 -1.81 -11.86 -14.01
CA THR A 128 -0.48 -11.70 -13.40
C THR A 128 -0.02 -10.24 -13.39
N PHE A 129 -0.27 -9.47 -14.46
CA PHE A 129 0.09 -8.04 -14.50
C PHE A 129 -0.69 -7.20 -13.48
N ILE A 130 -2.02 -7.39 -13.39
CA ILE A 130 -2.85 -6.71 -12.38
C ILE A 130 -2.36 -7.07 -10.98
N VAL A 131 -2.30 -8.36 -10.66
CA VAL A 131 -2.01 -8.83 -9.30
C VAL A 131 -0.59 -8.42 -8.89
N THR A 132 0.36 -8.49 -9.82
CA THR A 132 1.74 -8.04 -9.59
C THR A 132 1.81 -6.55 -9.28
N ASN A 133 1.13 -5.70 -10.05
CA ASN A 133 1.27 -4.24 -9.92
C ASN A 133 0.29 -3.64 -8.90
N LYS A 134 -0.96 -4.09 -8.84
CA LYS A 134 -1.96 -3.61 -7.88
C LYS A 134 -1.67 -4.08 -6.46
N THR A 135 -1.32 -5.35 -6.28
CA THR A 135 -1.27 -5.95 -4.93
C THR A 135 0.14 -6.30 -4.51
N ALA A 136 0.84 -7.13 -5.29
CA ALA A 136 2.08 -7.75 -4.84
C ALA A 136 3.23 -6.74 -4.66
N PHE A 137 3.32 -5.74 -5.56
CA PHE A 137 4.36 -4.73 -5.51
C PHE A 137 4.28 -3.86 -4.25
N TYR A 138 3.12 -3.25 -4.00
CA TYR A 138 2.95 -2.29 -2.90
C TYR A 138 2.77 -2.95 -1.53
N ASN A 139 2.16 -4.14 -1.47
CA ASN A 139 1.95 -4.84 -0.20
C ASN A 139 3.17 -5.63 0.29
N PHE A 140 4.02 -6.13 -0.61
CA PHE A 140 5.12 -7.03 -0.24
C PHE A 140 6.50 -6.51 -0.63
N TYR A 141 6.71 -6.16 -1.90
CA TYR A 141 8.04 -5.78 -2.38
C TYR A 141 8.48 -4.39 -1.90
N LEU A 142 7.64 -3.37 -2.10
CA LEU A 142 7.96 -1.98 -1.82
C LEU A 142 8.35 -1.73 -0.35
N PRO A 143 7.65 -2.28 0.67
CA PRO A 143 8.06 -2.13 2.07
C PRO A 143 9.50 -2.59 2.35
N VAL A 144 9.87 -3.73 1.76
CA VAL A 144 11.22 -4.30 1.93
C VAL A 144 12.25 -3.48 1.16
N ALA A 145 11.93 -3.05 -0.06
CA ALA A 145 12.79 -2.20 -0.86
C ALA A 145 13.08 -0.86 -0.16
N LEU A 146 12.06 -0.20 0.41
CA LEU A 146 12.22 1.04 1.17
C LEU A 146 13.18 0.87 2.36
N GLY A 147 12.98 -0.19 3.15
CA GLY A 147 13.88 -0.50 4.27
C GLY A 147 15.31 -0.77 3.82
N LEU A 148 15.50 -1.48 2.71
CA LEU A 148 16.81 -1.75 2.11
C LEU A 148 17.50 -0.49 1.60
N HIS A 149 16.76 0.42 0.97
CA HIS A 149 17.29 1.69 0.48
C HIS A 149 17.72 2.59 1.64
N TYR A 150 16.90 2.66 2.70
CA TYR A 150 17.22 3.43 3.89
C TYR A 150 18.56 3.02 4.52
N VAL A 151 18.75 1.72 4.73
CA VAL A 151 20.00 1.18 5.31
C VAL A 151 21.17 1.12 4.33
N ARG A 152 21.02 1.68 3.11
CA ARG A 152 21.99 1.62 2.01
C ARG A 152 22.42 0.20 1.65
N GLY A 153 21.53 -0.77 1.89
CA GLY A 153 21.74 -2.20 1.65
C GLY A 153 21.20 -2.69 0.29
N ALA A 154 20.51 -1.82 -0.44
CA ALA A 154 19.79 -2.08 -1.69
C ALA A 154 20.71 -2.29 -2.92
N SER A 155 21.51 -3.36 -2.92
CA SER A 155 22.20 -3.80 -4.14
C SER A 155 21.22 -4.43 -5.13
N GLU A 156 21.44 -4.25 -6.42
CA GLU A 156 20.62 -4.80 -7.51
C GLU A 156 20.27 -6.28 -7.30
N LYS A 157 21.27 -7.13 -7.06
CA LYS A 157 21.08 -8.57 -6.80
C LYS A 157 20.15 -8.89 -5.61
N LYS A 158 20.16 -8.05 -4.56
CA LYS A 158 19.30 -8.25 -3.38
C LYS A 158 17.88 -7.79 -3.67
N LEU A 159 17.73 -6.66 -4.36
CA LEU A 159 16.42 -6.15 -4.77
C LEU A 159 15.75 -7.12 -5.76
N GLU A 160 16.49 -7.62 -6.74
CA GLU A 160 16.00 -8.62 -7.69
C GLU A 160 15.55 -9.89 -6.97
N ARG A 161 16.37 -10.41 -6.05
CA ARG A 161 16.00 -11.57 -5.25
C ARG A 161 14.76 -11.32 -4.38
N ALA A 162 14.67 -10.15 -3.74
CA ALA A 162 13.52 -9.77 -2.94
C ALA A 162 12.27 -9.68 -3.82
N ARG A 163 12.36 -9.03 -4.98
CA ARG A 163 11.29 -8.90 -5.97
C ARG A 163 10.77 -10.28 -6.40
N ASN A 164 11.67 -11.17 -6.82
CA ASN A 164 11.28 -12.49 -7.34
C ASN A 164 10.49 -13.32 -6.31
N ILE A 165 10.86 -13.23 -5.02
CA ILE A 165 10.18 -13.97 -3.95
C ILE A 165 8.90 -13.26 -3.50
N LEU A 166 8.97 -11.95 -3.29
CA LEU A 166 7.87 -11.19 -2.70
C LEU A 166 6.70 -11.02 -3.66
N LEU A 167 6.97 -10.94 -4.97
CA LEU A 167 5.89 -10.91 -5.96
C LEU A 167 5.10 -12.22 -5.98
N GLN A 168 5.79 -13.37 -5.95
CA GLN A 168 5.14 -14.69 -5.86
C GLN A 168 4.30 -14.85 -4.59
N ILE A 169 4.80 -14.36 -3.44
CA ILE A 169 4.04 -14.36 -2.19
C ILE A 169 2.81 -13.46 -2.31
N GLY A 170 2.94 -12.29 -2.93
CA GLY A 170 1.83 -11.38 -3.13
C GLY A 170 0.75 -11.93 -4.06
N GLU A 171 1.13 -12.65 -5.11
CA GLU A 171 0.20 -13.39 -5.97
C GLU A 171 -0.59 -14.44 -5.19
N TYR A 172 0.12 -15.25 -4.39
CA TYR A 172 -0.53 -16.24 -3.54
C TYR A 172 -1.48 -15.60 -2.53
N PHE A 173 -1.09 -14.47 -1.93
CA PHE A 173 -1.93 -13.74 -1.00
C PHE A 173 -3.22 -13.22 -1.65
N GLN A 174 -3.14 -12.68 -2.88
CA GLN A 174 -4.33 -12.23 -3.60
C GLN A 174 -5.27 -13.39 -3.94
N ILE A 175 -4.73 -14.54 -4.38
CA ILE A 175 -5.53 -15.74 -4.65
C ILE A 175 -6.28 -16.19 -3.38
N GLN A 176 -5.63 -16.12 -2.22
CA GLN A 176 -6.28 -16.43 -0.95
C GLN A 176 -7.39 -15.44 -0.61
N ASP A 177 -7.15 -14.14 -0.82
CA ASP A 177 -8.14 -13.08 -0.56
C ASP A 177 -9.37 -13.26 -1.46
N ASP A 178 -9.16 -13.45 -2.77
CA ASP A 178 -10.21 -13.71 -3.76
C ASP A 178 -11.04 -14.97 -3.39
N TYR A 179 -10.37 -16.05 -2.97
CA TYR A 179 -11.05 -17.26 -2.50
C TYR A 179 -11.88 -17.02 -1.24
N LEU A 180 -11.38 -16.22 -0.30
CA LEU A 180 -12.11 -15.89 0.93
C LEU A 180 -13.31 -14.98 0.65
N ASP A 181 -13.21 -14.05 -0.29
CA ASP A 181 -14.30 -13.13 -0.63
C ASP A 181 -15.46 -13.84 -1.32
N VAL A 182 -15.18 -14.77 -2.24
CA VAL A 182 -16.23 -15.60 -2.86
C VAL A 182 -16.94 -16.47 -1.82
N ASN A 183 -16.20 -17.03 -0.86
CA ASN A 183 -16.77 -17.93 0.16
C ASN A 183 -17.32 -17.20 1.40
N ARG A 184 -17.10 -15.88 1.54
CA ARG A 184 -17.69 -15.06 2.61
C ARG A 184 -19.14 -14.69 2.35
N GLN A 185 -19.59 -14.67 1.09
CA GLN A 185 -20.99 -14.36 0.74
C GLN A 185 -22.01 -15.39 1.29
N ASP A 186 -21.55 -16.56 1.76
CA ASP A 186 -22.40 -17.59 2.36
C ASP A 186 -22.61 -17.45 3.89
N TRP A 187 -22.01 -16.43 4.54
CA TRP A 187 -22.20 -16.17 5.98
C TRP A 187 -22.56 -14.70 6.25
N HIS A 188 -23.87 -14.44 6.13
CA HIS A 188 -24.64 -13.25 6.56
C HIS A 188 -24.82 -12.10 5.55
#